data_AF-A0A014MF42-F1
#
_entry.id   AF-A0A014MF42-F1
#
_cell.length_a   1.000
_cell.length_b   1.000
_cell.length_c   1.000
_cell.angle_alpha   90.00
_cell.angle_beta   90.00
_cell.angle_gamma   90.00
#
_symmetry.space_group_name_H-M   'P 1'
#
loop_
_entity.id
_entity.type
_entity.pdbx_description
1 polymer ?
#
loop_
_entity_poly.entity_id
_entity_poly.type
_entity_poly.pdbx_seq_one_letter_code
_entity_poly.pdbx_strand_id
1 'polypeptide(L)'
;MRSDQQAALAGDLIAMIEALGLDRPVVAVSALDDGLRAPEPAAEHAARFPNLIDDVRLRVGHNPPQEAPGAFADAVARIRLRAGT
;
A
#
# COMPACT_ATOMS: atom_id res chain seq x y z
N MET A 1 9.86 8.05 19.60
CA MET A 1 9.76 6.59 19.38
C MET A 1 8.69 6.22 18.34
N ARG A 2 7.40 6.54 18.53
CA ARG A 2 6.34 6.21 17.53
C ARG A 2 6.48 6.97 16.19
N SER A 3 6.86 8.25 16.24
CA SER A 3 7.10 9.08 15.04
C SER A 3 8.37 8.68 14.29
N ASP A 4 9.44 8.35 15.01
CA ASP A 4 10.73 7.98 14.40
C ASP A 4 10.66 6.62 13.69
N GLN A 5 9.84 5.70 14.21
CA GLN A 5 9.57 4.41 13.59
C GLN A 5 8.69 4.53 12.33
N GLN A 6 7.73 5.47 12.31
CA GLN A 6 6.96 5.80 11.11
C GLN A 6 7.83 6.45 10.02
N ALA A 7 8.82 7.27 10.42
CA ALA A 7 9.76 7.88 9.49
C ALA A 7 10.74 6.87 8.89
N ALA A 8 11.25 5.92 9.69
CA ALA A 8 12.10 4.83 9.20
C ALA A 8 11.34 3.95 8.19
N LEU A 9 10.09 3.59 8.51
CA LEU A 9 9.23 2.81 7.60
C LEU A 9 8.92 3.55 6.29
N ALA A 10 8.73 4.88 6.36
CA ALA A 10 8.55 5.70 5.17
C ALA A 10 9.83 5.77 4.31
N GLY A 11 11.00 5.85 4.94
CA GLY A 11 12.30 5.81 4.25
C GLY A 11 12.52 4.50 3.50
N ASP A 12 12.24 3.36 4.16
CA ASP A 12 12.33 2.03 3.55
C ASP A 12 11.35 1.87 2.37
N LEU A 13 10.14 2.44 2.49
CA LEU A 13 9.15 2.44 1.42
C LEU A 13 9.61 3.24 0.20
N ILE A 14 10.24 4.40 0.40
CA ILE A 14 10.80 5.23 -0.68
C ILE A 14 11.96 4.50 -1.35
N ALA A 15 12.90 3.95 -0.59
CA ALA A 15 14.03 3.19 -1.13
C ALA A 15 13.55 1.97 -1.95
N MET A 16 12.48 1.32 -1.52
CA MET A 16 11.84 0.23 -2.27
C MET A 16 11.19 0.71 -3.58
N ILE A 17 10.50 1.86 -3.58
CA ILE A 17 9.90 2.46 -4.77
C ILE A 17 10.98 2.80 -5.82
N GLU A 18 12.07 3.41 -5.38
CA GLU A 18 13.22 3.74 -6.23
C GLU A 18 13.89 2.48 -6.79
N ALA A 19 14.14 1.47 -5.94
CA ALA A 19 14.75 0.20 -6.36
C ALA A 19 13.88 -0.58 -7.36
N LEU A 20 12.56 -0.39 -7.33
CA LEU A 20 11.61 -1.00 -8.26
C LEU A 20 11.36 -0.18 -9.54
N GLY A 21 11.93 1.02 -9.67
CA GLY A 21 11.74 1.88 -10.84
C GLY A 21 10.30 2.37 -11.03
N LEU A 22 9.57 2.62 -9.93
CA LEU A 22 8.17 3.01 -9.97
C LEU A 22 8.03 4.54 -10.01
N ASP A 23 7.62 5.10 -11.15
CA ASP A 23 7.48 6.55 -11.33
C ASP A 23 6.20 7.15 -10.68
N ARG A 24 5.24 6.31 -10.28
CA ARG A 24 3.93 6.69 -9.71
C ARG A 24 3.26 5.49 -9.00
N PRO A 25 2.30 5.70 -8.08
CA PRO A 25 1.79 4.65 -7.19
C PRO A 25 0.91 3.63 -7.93
N VAL A 26 1.01 2.37 -7.52
CA VAL A 26 0.43 1.25 -8.29
C VAL A 26 -0.34 0.23 -7.44
N VAL A 27 -0.33 0.22 -6.11
CA VAL A 27 -1.27 -0.60 -5.32
C VAL A 27 -1.81 0.23 -4.17
N ALA A 28 -3.13 0.27 -4.01
CA ALA A 28 -3.78 0.80 -2.82
C ALA A 28 -4.03 -0.34 -1.84
N VAL A 29 -3.72 -0.12 -0.56
CA VAL A 29 -4.04 -1.08 0.51
C VAL A 29 -5.07 -0.45 1.43
N SER A 30 -6.29 -0.94 1.35
CA SER A 30 -7.46 -0.42 2.07
C SER A 30 -7.72 -1.26 3.32
N ALA A 31 -7.48 -0.68 4.51
CA ALA A 31 -7.82 -1.27 5.80
C ALA A 31 -9.33 -1.16 6.04
N LEU A 32 -10.03 -2.29 6.07
CA LEU A 32 -11.49 -2.32 6.18
C LEU A 32 -11.99 -2.06 7.60
N ASP A 33 -11.16 -2.37 8.60
CA ASP A 33 -11.50 -2.26 10.02
C ASP A 33 -10.67 -1.12 10.69
N ASP A 34 -10.31 -0.09 9.90
CA ASP A 34 -9.38 0.99 10.25
C ASP A 34 -9.71 1.73 11.55
N GLY A 35 -10.99 1.87 11.87
CA GLY A 35 -11.48 2.58 13.07
C GLY A 35 -11.26 4.10 13.09
N LEU A 36 -10.41 4.64 12.21
CA LEU A 36 -10.11 6.07 12.08
C LEU A 36 -10.74 6.70 10.83
N ARG A 37 -10.75 5.97 9.72
CA ARG A 37 -11.34 6.40 8.45
C ARG A 37 -12.07 5.23 7.79
N ALA A 38 -13.27 5.48 7.27
CA ALA A 38 -13.92 4.49 6.43
C ALA A 38 -13.11 4.29 5.13
N PRO A 39 -12.92 3.06 4.65
CA PRO A 39 -12.21 2.81 3.40
C PRO A 39 -12.95 3.47 2.22
N GLU A 40 -12.22 4.21 1.38
CA GLU A 40 -12.81 4.78 0.16
C GLU A 40 -13.16 3.64 -0.84
N PRO A 41 -14.13 3.86 -1.74
CA PRO A 41 -14.40 2.95 -2.84
C PRO A 41 -13.18 2.82 -3.77
N ALA A 42 -12.93 1.62 -4.31
CA ALA A 42 -11.82 1.38 -5.23
C ALA A 42 -11.87 2.29 -6.47
N ALA A 43 -13.07 2.66 -6.90
CA ALA A 43 -13.28 3.59 -8.01
C ALA A 43 -12.73 5.00 -7.72
N GLU A 44 -12.76 5.46 -6.46
CA GLU A 44 -12.16 6.75 -6.11
C GLU A 44 -10.64 6.70 -6.17
N HIS A 45 -10.04 5.60 -5.71
CA HIS A 45 -8.60 5.37 -5.87
C HIS A 45 -8.21 5.34 -7.35
N ALA A 46 -8.94 4.62 -8.19
CA ALA A 46 -8.67 4.56 -9.64
C ALA A 46 -8.81 5.93 -10.32
N ALA A 47 -9.78 6.75 -9.90
CA ALA A 47 -9.98 8.10 -10.45
C ALA A 47 -8.83 9.06 -10.09
N ARG A 48 -8.25 8.93 -8.89
CA ARG A 48 -7.13 9.77 -8.42
C ARG A 48 -5.77 9.24 -8.87
N PHE A 49 -5.65 7.92 -9.05
CA PHE A 49 -4.43 7.21 -9.41
C PHE A 49 -4.65 6.43 -10.72
N PRO A 50 -4.52 7.09 -11.89
CA PRO A 50 -4.84 6.49 -13.19
C PRO A 50 -3.94 5.31 -13.59
N ASN A 51 -2.87 5.03 -12.84
CA ASN A 51 -2.00 3.87 -13.03
C ASN A 51 -2.15 2.82 -11.93
N LEU A 52 -3.23 2.81 -11.15
CA LEU A 52 -3.45 1.81 -10.10
C LEU A 52 -3.50 0.37 -10.68
N ILE A 53 -2.61 -0.53 -10.24
CA ILE A 53 -2.64 -1.98 -10.56
C ILE A 53 -3.77 -2.66 -9.77
N ASP A 54 -3.95 -2.33 -8.49
CA ASP A 54 -4.93 -3.01 -7.63
C ASP A 54 -5.36 -2.18 -6.41
N ASP A 55 -6.55 -2.46 -5.88
CA ASP A 55 -7.05 -2.00 -4.57
C ASP A 55 -7.18 -3.22 -3.66
N VAL A 56 -6.10 -3.53 -2.93
CA VAL A 56 -6.05 -4.66 -2.02
C VAL A 56 -6.79 -4.30 -0.74
N ARG A 57 -7.87 -5.03 -0.45
CA ARG A 57 -8.71 -4.80 0.74
C ARG A 57 -8.41 -5.82 1.81
N LEU A 58 -7.99 -5.36 2.99
CA LEU A 58 -7.59 -6.21 4.11
C LEU A 58 -8.50 -5.95 5.32
N ARG A 59 -8.95 -7.02 5.99
CA ARG A 59 -9.70 -6.95 7.26
C ARG A 59 -8.74 -6.77 8.43
N VAL A 60 -8.18 -5.58 8.53
CA VAL A 60 -7.21 -5.15 9.54
C VAL A 60 -7.52 -3.72 9.95
N GLY A 61 -6.98 -3.31 11.10
CA GLY A 61 -6.98 -1.94 11.59
C GLY A 61 -5.96 -1.04 10.87
N HIS A 62 -5.66 0.09 11.50
CA HIS A 62 -4.86 1.17 10.90
C HIS A 62 -3.40 0.81 10.60
N ASN A 63 -2.93 -0.38 11.01
CA ASN A 63 -1.54 -0.78 10.78
C ASN A 63 -1.40 -2.12 10.03
N PRO A 64 -1.84 -2.21 8.75
CA PRO A 64 -1.71 -3.43 7.95
C PRO A 64 -0.33 -4.09 7.94
N PRO A 65 0.81 -3.35 7.87
CA PRO A 65 2.14 -3.96 7.94
C PRO A 65 2.40 -4.75 9.23
N GLN A 66 1.83 -4.31 10.36
CA GLN A 66 1.98 -4.97 11.65
C GLN A 66 0.90 -6.03 11.91
N GLU A 67 -0.33 -5.77 11.48
CA GLU A 67 -1.48 -6.63 11.77
C GLU A 67 -1.57 -7.83 10.84
N ALA A 68 -1.15 -7.69 9.58
CA ALA A 68 -1.12 -8.77 8.60
C ALA A 68 0.12 -8.69 7.71
N PRO A 69 1.33 -8.89 8.27
CA PRO A 69 2.59 -8.69 7.55
C PRO A 69 2.71 -9.50 6.25
N GLY A 70 2.20 -10.74 6.23
CA GLY A 70 2.20 -11.58 5.02
C GLY A 70 1.27 -11.04 3.92
N ALA A 71 0.02 -10.70 4.28
CA ALA A 71 -0.93 -10.16 3.31
C ALA A 71 -0.50 -8.78 2.78
N PHE A 72 0.14 -7.97 3.62
CA PHE A 72 0.75 -6.71 3.21
C PHE A 72 1.91 -6.94 2.24
N ALA A 73 2.83 -7.88 2.54
CA ALA A 73 3.93 -8.23 1.64
C ALA A 73 3.43 -8.76 0.29
N ASP A 74 2.38 -9.59 0.28
CA ASP A 74 1.74 -10.07 -0.94
C ASP A 74 1.16 -8.91 -1.77
N ALA A 75 0.54 -7.91 -1.12
CA ALA A 75 0.03 -6.72 -1.79
C ALA A 75 1.16 -5.92 -2.47
N VAL A 76 2.30 -5.76 -1.79
CA VAL A 76 3.50 -5.13 -2.35
C VAL A 76 4.07 -5.95 -3.52
N ALA A 77 4.11 -7.27 -3.41
CA ALA A 77 4.63 -8.13 -4.46
C ALA A 77 3.84 -8.07 -5.78
N ARG A 78 2.54 -7.72 -5.74
CA ARG A 78 1.70 -7.54 -6.94
C ARG A 78 2.23 -6.48 -7.89
N ILE A 79 2.99 -5.50 -7.39
CA ILE A 79 3.64 -4.47 -8.20
C ILE A 79 4.56 -5.12 -9.25
N ARG A 80 5.29 -6.18 -8.89
CA ARG A 80 6.27 -6.81 -9.78
C ARG A 80 5.65 -7.72 -10.84
N LEU A 81 4.43 -8.21 -10.61
CA LEU A 81 3.75 -9.14 -11.54
C LEU A 81 3.14 -8.46 -12.76
N ARG A 82 2.98 -7.13 -12.76
CA ARG A 82 2.42 -6.37 -13.89
C ARG A 82 3.40 -5.42 -14.59
N ALA A 83 4.59 -5.22 -14.04
CA ALA A 83 5.66 -4.43 -14.67
C ALA A 83 6.46 -5.22 -15.75
N GLY A 84 6.13 -6.50 -15.98
CA GLY A 84 6.83 -7.40 -16.89
C GLY A 84 6.16 -7.66 -18.25
N THR A 85 5.23 -6.80 -18.67
CA THR A 85 4.57 -6.81 -19.99
C THR A 85 4.69 -5.46 -20.64
#